data_AF-A0AA96JUI9-F1
#
_entry.id   AF-A0AA96JUI9-F1
#
_cell.length_a   1.000
_cell.length_b   1.000
_cell.length_c   1.000
_cell.angle_alpha   90.00
_cell.angle_beta   90.00
_cell.angle_gamma   90.00
#
_symmetry.space_group_name_H-M   'P 1'
#
loop_
_entity.id
_entity.type
_entity.pdbx_description
1 polymer ?
#
loop_
_entity_poly.entity_id
_entity_poly.type
_entity_poly.pdbx_seq_one_letter_code
_entity_poly.pdbx_strand_id
1 'polypeptide(L)'
;MEINDALLAFTALSQDTRLRVFRLLVEYGTEGAPAGTLSEALAIPHNTLSFHLSHMSNAGLVLSQRKGRSIIYSANFEFFTDLIRYMVKDCCRKDMASIRDNKKKKCSIIELSNCCSPTHKEAYP
;
A
#
# COMPACT_ATOMS: atom_id res chain seq x y z
N MET A 1 -7.81 11.13 -5.88
CA MET A 1 -7.65 10.93 -4.43
C MET A 1 -7.72 12.28 -3.76
N GLU A 2 -8.57 12.40 -2.74
CA GLU A 2 -8.67 13.59 -1.88
C GLU A 2 -7.76 13.46 -0.65
N ILE A 3 -7.46 14.58 0.02
CA ILE A 3 -6.55 14.59 1.18
C ILE A 3 -7.01 13.67 2.33
N ASN A 4 -8.32 13.59 2.58
CA ASN A 4 -8.87 12.74 3.65
C ASN A 4 -8.63 11.26 3.40
N ASP A 5 -8.74 10.81 2.15
CA ASP A 5 -8.47 9.42 1.76
C ASP A 5 -6.99 9.09 2.00
N ALA A 6 -6.09 10.01 1.64
CA ALA A 6 -4.67 9.85 1.87
C ALA A 6 -4.34 9.78 3.38
N LEU A 7 -4.94 10.65 4.20
CA LEU A 7 -4.79 10.63 5.65
C LEU A 7 -5.27 9.33 6.29
N LEU A 8 -6.41 8.79 5.84
CA LEU A 8 -6.91 7.50 6.30
C LEU A 8 -5.96 6.36 5.94
N ALA A 9 -5.42 6.37 4.71
CA ALA A 9 -4.43 5.40 4.27
C ALA A 9 -3.14 5.45 5.09
N PHE A 10 -2.60 6.65 5.33
CA PHE A 10 -1.40 6.82 6.17
C PHE A 10 -1.67 6.43 7.63
N THR A 11 -2.83 6.78 8.17
CA THR A 11 -3.24 6.34 9.51
C THR A 11 -3.33 4.82 9.59
N ALA A 12 -3.78 4.15 8.53
CA ALA A 12 -3.81 2.69 8.46
C ALA A 12 -2.39 2.08 8.35
N LEU A 13 -1.51 2.66 7.53
CA LEU A 13 -0.17 2.13 7.28
C LEU A 13 0.87 2.49 8.37
N SER A 14 0.64 3.52 9.19
CA SER A 14 1.55 3.97 10.26
C SER A 14 1.57 3.08 11.51
N GLN A 15 1.12 1.84 11.39
CA GLN A 15 1.21 0.85 12.46
C GLN A 15 1.87 -0.43 11.92
N ASP A 16 2.85 -0.93 12.68
CA ASP A 16 3.75 -2.02 12.27
C ASP A 16 3.01 -3.23 11.70
N THR A 17 2.04 -3.77 12.44
CA THR A 17 1.28 -4.96 12.05
C THR A 17 0.55 -4.76 10.73
N ARG A 18 -0.14 -3.63 10.54
CA ARG A 18 -0.88 -3.30 9.32
C ARG A 18 0.05 -3.14 8.13
N LEU A 19 1.20 -2.48 8.31
CA LEU A 19 2.17 -2.36 7.22
C LEU A 19 2.74 -3.72 6.81
N ARG A 20 3.08 -4.58 7.78
CA ARG A 20 3.54 -5.95 7.52
C ARG A 20 2.48 -6.79 6.80
N VAL A 21 1.21 -6.71 7.23
CA VAL A 21 0.09 -7.39 6.57
C VAL A 21 -0.11 -6.88 5.15
N PHE A 22 -0.11 -5.56 4.94
CA PHE A 22 -0.25 -4.97 3.61
C PHE A 22 0.89 -5.39 2.67
N ARG A 23 2.14 -5.38 3.16
CA ARG A 23 3.32 -5.86 2.42
C ARG A 23 3.17 -7.33 2.01
N LEU A 24 2.73 -8.19 2.91
CA LEU A 24 2.47 -9.59 2.59
C LEU A 24 1.34 -9.75 1.56
N LEU A 25 0.26 -8.97 1.68
CA LEU A 25 -0.82 -8.96 0.69
C LEU A 25 -0.36 -8.50 -0.71
N VAL A 26 0.62 -7.58 -0.78
CA VAL A 26 1.25 -7.19 -2.04
C VAL A 26 1.99 -8.37 -2.68
N GLU A 27 2.65 -9.21 -1.88
CA GLU A 27 3.32 -10.44 -2.37
C GLU A 27 2.33 -11.49 -2.89
N TYR A 28 1.16 -11.62 -2.25
CA TYR A 28 0.06 -12.46 -2.75
C TYR A 28 -0.62 -11.94 -4.02
N GLY A 29 -0.38 -10.67 -4.39
CA GLY A 29 -0.97 -10.07 -5.59
C GLY A 29 -2.50 -9.98 -5.53
N THR A 30 -3.13 -9.96 -6.71
CA THR A 30 -4.59 -9.82 -6.85
C THR A 30 -5.37 -11.04 -6.34
N GLU A 31 -4.73 -12.20 -6.27
CA GLU A 31 -5.35 -13.43 -5.76
C GLU A 31 -5.60 -13.38 -4.26
N GLY A 32 -4.73 -12.67 -3.52
CA GLY A 32 -4.86 -12.50 -2.09
C GLY A 32 -4.70 -13.80 -1.30
N ALA A 33 -5.07 -13.75 -0.01
CA ALA A 33 -5.00 -14.88 0.90
C ALA A 33 -6.12 -14.84 1.95
N PRO A 34 -6.56 -15.99 2.49
CA PRO A 34 -7.47 -15.99 3.63
C PRO A 34 -6.76 -15.49 4.90
N ALA A 35 -7.55 -14.95 5.84
CA ALA A 35 -7.01 -14.43 7.11
C ALA A 35 -6.17 -15.46 7.89
N GLY A 36 -6.48 -16.76 7.81
CA GLY A 36 -5.69 -17.80 8.46
C GLY A 36 -4.28 -17.92 7.92
N THR A 37 -4.11 -17.94 6.60
CA THR A 37 -2.79 -17.97 5.97
C THR A 37 -1.95 -16.74 6.36
N LEU A 38 -2.56 -15.56 6.39
CA LEU A 38 -1.90 -14.33 6.82
C LEU A 38 -1.53 -14.35 8.31
N SER A 39 -2.41 -14.90 9.15
CA SER A 39 -2.22 -15.05 10.61
C SER A 39 -1.04 -15.95 10.91
N GLU A 40 -0.97 -17.11 10.24
CA GLU A 40 0.13 -18.07 10.34
C GLU A 40 1.44 -17.46 9.86
N ALA A 41 1.45 -16.86 8.66
CA ALA A 41 2.67 -16.30 8.05
C ALA A 41 3.32 -15.18 8.89
N LEU A 42 2.52 -14.39 9.61
CA LEU A 42 3.01 -13.26 10.41
C LEU A 42 3.06 -13.53 11.91
N ALA A 43 2.64 -14.72 12.35
CA ALA A 43 2.47 -15.11 13.75
C ALA A 43 1.60 -14.11 14.54
N ILE A 44 0.49 -13.67 13.94
CA ILE A 44 -0.47 -12.72 14.56
C ILE A 44 -1.75 -13.49 14.92
N PRO A 45 -2.30 -13.33 16.14
CA PRO A 45 -3.58 -13.94 16.48
C PRO A 45 -4.71 -13.56 15.50
N HIS A 46 -5.56 -14.54 15.16
CA HIS A 46 -6.63 -14.38 14.17
C HIS A 46 -7.58 -13.21 14.46
N ASN A 47 -7.98 -13.02 15.70
CA ASN A 47 -8.86 -11.93 16.12
C ASN A 47 -8.19 -10.55 15.92
N THR A 48 -6.93 -10.42 16.33
CA THR A 48 -6.12 -9.22 16.13
C THR A 48 -5.92 -8.92 14.64
N LEU A 49 -5.60 -9.94 13.84
CA LEU A 49 -5.46 -9.75 12.40
C LEU A 49 -6.78 -9.32 11.75
N SER A 50 -7.91 -9.91 12.16
CA SER A 50 -9.23 -9.55 11.62
C SER A 50 -9.58 -8.08 11.90
N PHE A 51 -9.22 -7.58 13.08
CA PHE A 51 -9.34 -6.15 13.43
C PHE A 51 -8.47 -5.27 12.52
N HIS A 52 -7.21 -5.64 12.30
CA HIS A 52 -6.31 -4.91 11.41
C HIS A 52 -6.80 -4.90 9.96
N LEU A 53 -7.25 -6.05 9.44
CA LEU A 53 -7.81 -6.19 8.09
C LEU A 53 -9.06 -5.34 7.91
N SER A 54 -9.98 -5.34 8.88
CA SER A 54 -11.17 -4.47 8.84
C SER A 54 -10.79 -2.99 8.79
N HIS A 55 -9.82 -2.57 9.59
CA HIS A 55 -9.36 -1.18 9.58
C HIS A 55 -8.71 -0.79 8.24
N MET A 56 -7.90 -1.67 7.66
CA MET A 56 -7.30 -1.42 6.34
C MET A 56 -8.32 -1.46 5.20
N SER A 57 -9.36 -2.29 5.29
CA SER A 57 -10.48 -2.27 4.34
C SER A 57 -11.28 -0.97 4.42
N ASN A 58 -11.52 -0.46 5.63
CA ASN A 58 -12.18 0.85 5.81
C ASN A 58 -11.34 2.00 5.24
N ALA A 59 -10.01 1.87 5.27
CA ALA A 59 -9.09 2.83 4.66
C ALA A 59 -8.88 2.61 3.14
N GLY A 60 -9.61 1.67 2.52
CA GLY A 60 -9.55 1.40 1.09
C GLY A 60 -8.32 0.61 0.62
N LEU A 61 -7.38 0.27 1.51
CA LEU A 61 -6.12 -0.40 1.17
C LEU A 61 -6.25 -1.91 0.94
N VAL A 62 -7.26 -2.54 1.51
CA VAL A 62 -7.47 -4.00 1.42
C VAL A 62 -8.88 -4.30 0.95
N LEU A 63 -8.99 -5.13 -0.08
CA LEU A 63 -10.26 -5.67 -0.55
C LEU A 63 -10.53 -7.01 0.15
N SER A 64 -11.81 -7.31 0.37
CA SER A 64 -12.25 -8.58 0.93
C SER A 64 -13.32 -9.21 0.03
N GLN A 65 -13.12 -10.47 -0.34
CA GLN A 65 -14.06 -11.21 -1.16
C GLN A 65 -14.40 -12.55 -0.51
N ARG A 66 -15.68 -12.87 -0.38
CA ARG A 66 -16.11 -14.19 0.08
C ARG A 66 -15.93 -15.23 -1.01
N LYS A 67 -15.11 -16.26 -0.76
CA LYS A 67 -14.97 -17.45 -1.62
C LYS A 67 -15.36 -18.68 -0.81
N GLY A 68 -16.60 -19.13 -1.00
CA GLY A 68 -17.19 -20.25 -0.25
C GLY A 68 -17.32 -19.94 1.25
N ARG A 69 -16.61 -20.71 2.08
CA ARG A 69 -16.61 -20.56 3.54
C ARG A 69 -15.55 -19.57 4.06
N SER A 70 -14.63 -19.13 3.20
CA SER A 70 -13.53 -18.26 3.59
C SER A 70 -13.70 -16.86 3.00
N ILE A 71 -13.14 -15.86 3.68
CA ILE A 71 -12.94 -14.51 3.13
C ILE A 71 -11.49 -14.42 2.68
N ILE A 72 -11.28 -14.04 1.42
CA ILE A 72 -9.97 -13.78 0.84
C ILE A 72 -9.73 -12.29 0.86
N TYR A 73 -8.57 -11.88 1.37
CA TYR A 73 -8.13 -10.50 1.44
C TYR A 73 -7.03 -10.28 0.41
N SER A 74 -7.08 -9.17 -0.32
CA SER A 74 -6.06 -8.76 -1.30
C SER A 74 -5.74 -7.28 -1.15
N ALA A 75 -4.55 -6.87 -1.58
CA ALA A 75 -4.21 -5.45 -1.63
C ALA A 75 -5.06 -4.75 -2.71
N ASN A 76 -5.59 -3.57 -2.38
CA ASN A 76 -6.25 -2.72 -3.36
C ASN A 76 -5.20 -1.94 -4.16
N PHE A 77 -4.68 -2.56 -5.23
CA PHE A 77 -3.63 -1.97 -6.07
C PHE A 77 -4.07 -0.67 -6.76
N GLU A 78 -5.35 -0.52 -7.09
CA GLU A 78 -5.88 0.70 -7.69
C GLU A 78 -5.76 1.86 -6.70
N PHE A 79 -6.30 1.70 -5.50
CA PHE A 79 -6.22 2.71 -4.44
C PHE A 79 -4.77 2.99 -4.02
N PHE A 80 -3.93 1.95 -3.90
CA PHE A 80 -2.53 2.12 -3.54
C PHE A 80 -1.73 2.85 -4.63
N THR A 81 -2.01 2.58 -5.92
CA THR A 81 -1.41 3.32 -7.04
C THR A 81 -1.81 4.79 -6.99
N ASP A 82 -3.07 5.08 -6.69
CA ASP A 82 -3.55 6.45 -6.53
C ASP A 82 -2.92 7.17 -5.32
N LEU A 83 -2.66 6.47 -4.22
CA LEU A 83 -1.93 7.01 -3.08
C LEU A 83 -0.50 7.38 -3.45
N ILE A 84 0.22 6.49 -4.14
CA ILE A 84 1.59 6.80 -4.60
C ILE A 84 1.56 7.96 -5.60
N ARG A 85 0.61 7.95 -6.55
CA ARG A 85 0.42 9.04 -7.51
C ARG A 85 0.14 10.35 -6.80
N TYR A 86 -0.71 10.37 -5.78
CA TYR A 86 -0.99 11.55 -4.96
C TYR A 86 0.28 12.12 -4.33
N MET A 87 1.17 11.28 -3.81
CA MET A 87 2.42 11.70 -3.17
C MET A 87 3.45 12.30 -4.13
N VAL A 88 3.52 11.80 -5.36
CA VAL A 88 4.52 12.28 -6.35
C VAL A 88 3.91 13.25 -7.36
N LYS A 89 2.60 13.51 -7.28
CA LYS A 89 1.92 14.55 -8.07
C LYS A 89 2.52 15.91 -7.69
N ASP A 90 2.74 16.75 -8.70
CA ASP A 90 3.31 18.09 -8.53
C ASP A 90 4.72 18.09 -7.91
N CYS A 91 5.41 16.94 -7.88
CA CYS A 91 6.81 16.87 -7.46
C CYS A 91 7.66 17.78 -8.36
N CYS A 92 8.15 18.89 -7.78
CA CYS A 92 8.67 20.07 -8.48
C CYS A 92 9.98 19.86 -9.26
N ARG A 93 10.45 18.63 -9.43
CA ARG A 93 11.59 18.29 -10.27
C ARG A 93 11.23 17.07 -11.12
N LYS A 94 11.24 17.24 -12.45
CA LYS A 94 11.11 16.14 -13.43
C LYS A 94 12.15 15.04 -13.18
N ASP A 95 13.20 15.39 -12.45
CA ASP A 95 14.34 14.55 -12.11
C ASP A 95 14.08 13.65 -10.90
N MET A 96 13.02 13.85 -10.10
CA MET A 96 12.76 13.04 -8.89
C MET A 96 11.83 11.86 -9.13
N ALA A 97 10.69 12.08 -9.79
CA ALA A 97 9.74 11.02 -10.08
C ALA A 97 8.96 11.34 -11.36
N SER A 98 8.80 10.37 -12.24
CA SER A 98 7.92 10.47 -13.40
C SER A 98 6.94 9.28 -13.44
N ILE A 99 5.67 9.58 -13.71
CA ILE A 99 4.63 8.56 -13.90
C ILE A 99 4.34 8.43 -15.40
N ARG A 100 4.43 7.22 -15.92
CA ARG A 100 4.08 6.88 -17.32
C ARG A 100 3.00 5.82 -17.35
N ASP A 101 1.85 6.15 -17.95
CA ASP A 101 0.75 5.20 -18.09
C ASP A 101 0.82 4.47 -19.44
N ASN A 102 0.87 3.14 -19.39
CA ASN A 102 0.72 2.28 -20.56
C ASN A 102 -0.73 1.81 -20.68
N LYS A 103 -1.54 2.57 -21.42
CA LYS A 103 -2.96 2.26 -21.66
C LYS A 103 -3.18 0.88 -22.31
N LYS A 104 -2.24 0.42 -23.14
CA LYS A 104 -2.35 -0.87 -23.85
C LYS A 104 -2.13 -2.07 -22.93
N LYS A 105 -1.27 -1.93 -21.92
CA LYS A 105 -0.96 -2.99 -20.94
C LYS A 105 -1.67 -2.83 -19.59
N LYS A 106 -2.51 -1.79 -19.43
CA LYS A 106 -3.15 -1.43 -18.14
C LYS A 106 -2.15 -1.39 -16.98
N CYS A 107 -1.04 -0.68 -17.17
CA CYS A 107 0.02 -0.59 -16.17
C CYS A 107 0.55 0.84 -16.11
N SER A 108 0.90 1.32 -14.92
CA SER A 108 1.60 2.58 -14.69
C SER A 108 3.02 2.27 -14.23
N ILE A 109 4.00 2.94 -14.82
CA ILE A 109 5.41 2.90 -14.40
C ILE A 109 5.68 4.16 -13.60
N ILE A 110 6.22 3.99 -12.40
CA ILE A 110 6.71 5.08 -11.56
C ILE A 110 8.24 4.99 -11.61
N GLU A 111 8.85 5.86 -12.39
CA GLU A 111 10.31 5.99 -12.49
C GLU A 111 10.76 6.97 -11.41
N LEU A 112 11.53 6.50 -10.44
CA LEU A 112 12.22 7.35 -9.46
C LEU A 112 13.65 7.53 -9.95
N SER A 113 14.00 8.73 -10.40
CA SER A 113 15.37 9.07 -10.83
C SER A 113 16.13 9.68 -9.66
N ASN A 114 17.34 9.16 -9.41
CA ASN A 114 18.25 9.48 -8.31
C ASN A 114 17.65 10.38 -7.22
N CYS A 115 16.88 9.77 -6.30
CA CYS A 115 16.64 10.33 -4.97
C CYS A 115 17.99 10.87 -4.50
N CYS A 116 18.11 12.20 -4.37
CA CYS A 116 19.34 12.94 -4.18
C CYS A 116 20.47 12.08 -3.58
N SER A 117 21.61 11.94 -4.29
CA SER A 117 22.82 11.48 -3.61
C SER A 117 23.00 12.41 -2.41
N PRO A 118 23.11 11.89 -1.17
CA PRO A 118 23.28 12.74 -0.02
C PRO A 118 24.65 13.41 -0.17
N THR A 119 24.68 14.63 -0.70
CA THR A 119 25.81 15.51 -0.47
C THR A 119 25.80 15.79 1.01
N HIS A 120 26.62 15.04 1.74
CA HIS A 120 26.97 15.30 3.13
C HIS A 120 27.22 16.80 3.36
N LYS A 121 26.83 17.25 4.56
CA LYS A 121 26.82 18.61 5.15
C LYS A 121 25.48 19.29 4.88
N GLU A 122 24.63 19.46 5.88
CA GLU A 122 24.88 20.33 7.01
C GLU A 122 24.33 19.80 8.34
N ALA A 123 25.03 20.20 9.41
CA ALA A 123 24.75 19.90 10.80
C ALA A 123 23.35 20.39 11.22
N TYR A 124 22.67 19.59 12.03
CA TYR A 124 21.52 20.05 12.80
C TYR A 124 22.01 20.74 14.09
N PRO A 125 21.43 21.88 14.49
CA PRO A 125 21.77 22.58 15.72
C PRO A 125 21.35 21.81 16.99
#